data_AF-A0ABD5FNA3-F1
#
_entry.id   AF-A0ABD5FNA3-F1
#
_cell.length_a   1.000
_cell.length_b   1.000
_cell.length_c   1.000
_cell.angle_alpha   90.00
_cell.angle_beta   90.00
_cell.angle_gamma   90.00
#
_symmetry.space_group_name_H-M   'P 1'
#
loop_
_entity.id
_entity.type
_entity.pdbx_description
1 polymer ?
#
loop_
_entity_poly.entity_id
_entity_poly.type
_entity_poly.pdbx_seq_one_letter_code
_entity_poly.pdbx_strand_id
1 'polypeptide(L)' 'MKKVYWLRRVALILSTFAVGALITGNVPGWLKIAFPVLAIWWLMLYDEAIFERRMKRYE' A
#
# COMPACT_ATOMS: atom_id res chain seq x y z
N MET A 1 15.69 -7.89 4.03
CA MET A 1 15.74 -6.55 3.39
C MET A 1 14.83 -6.38 2.17
N LYS A 2 14.71 -7.35 1.25
CA LYS A 2 13.91 -7.23 0.01
C LYS A 2 12.39 -7.03 0.22
N LYS A 3 11.74 -7.72 1.17
CA LYS A 3 10.29 -7.62 1.43
C LYS A 3 9.82 -6.16 1.62
N VAL A 4 10.31 -5.45 2.65
CA VAL A 4 9.90 -4.05 2.92
C VAL A 4 10.25 -3.07 1.79
N TYR A 5 11.33 -3.30 1.04
CA TYR A 5 11.64 -2.48 -0.13
C TYR A 5 10.59 -2.66 -1.23
N TRP A 6 10.16 -3.89 -1.46
CA TRP A 6 9.07 -4.22 -2.39
C TRP A 6 7.77 -3.58 -1.96
N LEU A 7 7.45 -3.66 -0.67
CA LEU A 7 6.30 -2.97 -0.10
C LEU A 7 6.37 -1.45 -0.36
N ARG A 8 7.46 -0.75 -0.02
CA ARG A 8 7.57 0.69 -0.29
C ARG A 8 7.35 1.06 -1.76
N ARG A 9 7.76 0.20 -2.69
CA ARG A 9 7.55 0.40 -4.13
C ARG A 9 6.06 0.32 -4.50
N VAL A 10 5.32 -0.61 -3.91
CA VAL A 10 3.86 -0.72 -4.09
C VAL A 10 3.14 0.49 -3.50
N ALA A 11 3.57 0.99 -2.33
CA ALA A 11 3.04 2.21 -1.75
C ALA A 11 3.17 3.42 -2.70
N LEU A 12 4.35 3.59 -3.31
CA LEU A 12 4.58 4.65 -4.28
C LEU A 12 3.67 4.53 -5.50
N ILE A 13 3.50 3.32 -6.06
CA ILE A 13 2.62 3.08 -7.20
C ILE A 13 1.16 3.40 -6.84
N LEU A 14 0.69 2.96 -5.67
CA LEU A 14 -0.63 3.28 -5.15
C LEU A 14 -0.81 4.80 -4.99
N SER A 15 0.15 5.50 -4.38
CA SER A 15 0.07 6.96 -4.21
C SER A 15 0.07 7.71 -5.55
N THR A 16 0.93 7.34 -6.50
CA THR A 16 0.93 7.94 -7.84
C THR A 16 -0.38 7.70 -8.57
N PHE A 17 -0.94 6.49 -8.45
CA PHE A 17 -2.24 6.17 -9.01
C PHE A 17 -3.36 7.00 -8.38
N ALA A 18 -3.35 7.16 -7.04
CA ALA A 18 -4.33 7.98 -6.33
C ALA A 18 -4.29 9.43 -6.82
N VAL A 19 -3.09 10.00 -6.95
CA VAL A 19 -2.90 11.37 -7.44
C VAL A 19 -3.37 11.49 -8.90
N GLY A 20 -3.02 10.55 -9.78
CA GLY A 20 -3.48 10.55 -11.16
C GLY A 20 -5.01 10.43 -11.27
N ALA A 21 -5.63 9.58 -10.46
CA ALA A 21 -7.08 9.42 -10.39
C ALA A 21 -7.77 10.70 -9.90
N LEU A 22 -7.20 11.39 -8.90
CA LEU A 22 -7.71 12.67 -8.41
C LEU A 22 -7.64 13.79 -9.46
N ILE A 23 -6.55 13.85 -10.24
CA ILE A 23 -6.36 14.86 -11.30
C ILE A 23 -7.33 14.63 -12.47
N THR A 24 -7.59 13.37 -12.82
CA THR A 24 -8.39 13.03 -14.02
C THR A 24 -9.89 13.27 -13.82
N GLY A 25 -10.39 13.26 -12.58
CA GLY A 25 -11.80 13.56 -12.25
C GLY A 25 -12.83 12.48 -12.66
N ASN A 26 -12.53 11.66 -13.68
CA ASN A 26 -13.41 10.61 -14.19
C ASN A 26 -13.07 9.23 -13.60
N VAL A 27 -13.22 9.08 -12.28
CA VAL A 27 -12.96 7.81 -11.59
C VAL A 27 -14.26 7.02 -11.44
N PRO A 28 -14.35 5.76 -11.94
CA PRO A 28 -15.52 4.91 -11.74
C PRO A 28 -15.87 4.72 -10.27
N GLY A 29 -17.16 4.70 -9.92
CA GLY A 29 -17.62 4.58 -8.53
C GLY A 29 -17.08 3.35 -7.79
N TRP A 30 -17.01 2.20 -8.46
CA TRP A 30 -16.44 0.97 -7.90
C TRP A 30 -14.95 1.14 -7.56
N LEU A 31 -14.20 1.90 -8.36
CA LEU A 31 -12.78 2.12 -8.17
C LEU A 31 -12.52 3.05 -6.98
N LYS A 32 -13.42 4.00 -6.72
CA LYS A 32 -13.36 4.86 -5.51
C LYS A 32 -13.48 4.06 -4.20
N ILE A 33 -14.16 2.91 -4.23
CA ILE A 33 -14.36 2.04 -3.06
C ILE A 33 -13.25 0.98 -3.00
N ALA A 34 -12.91 0.36 -4.13
CA ALA A 34 -11.87 -0.67 -4.20
C ALA A 34 -10.49 -0.12 -3.81
N PHE A 35 -10.19 1.12 -4.19
CA PHE A 35 -8.89 1.73 -3.92
C PHE A 35 -8.55 1.88 -2.43
N PRO A 36 -9.38 2.51 -1.58
CA PRO A 36 -9.11 2.60 -0.14
C PRO A 36 -9.09 1.22 0.54
N VAL A 37 -9.91 0.27 0.10
CA VAL A 37 -9.87 -1.11 0.60
C VAL A 37 -8.51 -1.74 0.32
N LEU A 38 -8.02 -1.64 -0.92
CA LEU A 38 -6.69 -2.13 -1.29
C LEU A 38 -5.57 -1.41 -0.54
N ALA A 39 -5.70 -0.10 -0.30
CA ALA A 39 -4.72 0.67 0.46
C ALA A 39 -4.64 0.22 1.93
N ILE A 40 -5.79 -0.03 2.58
CA ILE A 40 -5.85 -0.56 3.94
C ILE A 40 -5.27 -1.98 4.00
N TRP A 41 -5.63 -2.83 3.04
CA TRP A 41 -5.12 -4.20 2.98
C TRP A 41 -3.61 -4.24 2.77
N TRP A 42 -3.10 -3.33 1.94
CA TRP A 42 -1.67 -3.13 1.74
C TRP A 42 -0.96 -2.66 3.02
N LEU A 43 -1.58 -1.75 3.79
CA LEU A 43 -1.06 -1.30 5.09
C LEU A 43 -1.00 -2.44 6.12
N MET A 44 -1.99 -3.33 6.16
CA MET A 44 -1.97 -4.51 7.04
C MET A 44 -0.77 -5.42 6.73
N LEU A 45 -0.53 -5.71 5.45
CA LEU A 45 0.64 -6.49 5.01
C LEU A 45 1.96 -5.78 5.35
N TYR A 46 1.96 -4.44 5.35
CA TYR A 46 3.12 -3.66 5.75
C TYR A 46 3.44 -3.77 7.22
N ASP A 47 2.42 -3.67 8.07
CA ASP A 47 2.58 -3.79 9.51
C ASP A 47 3.10 -5.19 9.87
N GLU A 48 2.51 -6.23 9.30
CA GLU A 48 2.94 -7.61 9.52
C GLU A 48 4.40 -7.84 9.08
N ALA A 49 4.79 -7.30 7.91
CA ALA A 49 6.18 -7.39 7.43
C ALA A 49 7.18 -6.61 8.32
N ILE A 50 6.75 -5.53 8.98
CA ILE A 50 7.56 -4.81 9.96
C ILE A 50 7.61 -5.57 11.29
N PHE A 51 6.50 -6.13 11.73
CA PHE A 51 6.41 -6.92 12.96
C PHE A 51 7.35 -8.13 12.89
N GLU A 52 7.29 -8.90 11.80
CA GLU A 52 8.16 -10.04 11.53
C GLU A 52 9.64 -9.65 11.56
N ARG A 53 9.99 -8.45 11.06
CA ARG A 53 11.36 -7.92 11.15
C ARG A 53 11.78 -7.51 12.55
N ARG A 54 10.89 -6.89 13.32
CA ARG A 54 11.20 -6.48 14.70
C ARG A 54 11.37 -7.70 15.58
N MET A 55 10.49 -8.70 15.46
CA MET A 55 10.56 -9.94 16.23
C MET A 55 11.90 -10.66 16.00
N LYS A 56 12.32 -10.84 14.73
CA LYS A 56 13.63 -11.41 14.36
C LYS A 56 14.87 -10.64 14.81
N ARG A 57 14.73 -9.43 15.36
CA ARG A 57 15.84 -8.65 15.91
C ARG A 57 16.02 -8.88 17.41
N TYR A 58 15.02 -9.45 18.09
CA TYR A 58 15.05 -9.73 19.53
C TYR A 58 15.27 -11.21 19.87
N GLU A 59 15.24 -12.11 18.88
CA GLU A 59 15.86 -13.45 18.93
C GLU A 59 17.31 -13.39 18.44
#